data_AF-A0A3N5FXB9-F1
#
_entry.id   AF-A0A3N5FXB9-F1
#
_cell.length_a   1.000
_cell.length_b   1.000
_cell.length_c   1.000
_cell.angle_alpha   90.00
_cell.angle_beta   90.00
_cell.angle_gamma   90.00
#
_symmetry.space_group_name_H-M   'P 1'
#
loop_
_entity.id
_entity.type
_entity.pdbx_description
1 polymer ?
#
loop_
_entity_poly.entity_id
_entity_poly.type
_entity_poly.pdbx_seq_one_letter_code
_entity_poly.pdbx_strand_id
1 'polypeptide(L)'
;MSTALKQANFQLPEELLNELRATVGKREQSRFVSGALRKELRRLRQLKAIDETFGCWGDGEHPELTKGIDRFIRSNRKSTRGNRADVSGRD
;
A
#
# COMPACT_ATOMS: atom_id res chain seq x y z
N MET A 1 -0.45 21.19 4.00
CA MET A 1 -0.77 21.17 5.44
C MET A 1 0.54 21.22 6.22
N SER A 2 0.77 22.30 6.99
CA SER A 2 1.93 22.37 7.90
C SER A 2 1.75 21.29 8.97
N THR A 3 2.67 20.32 9.02
CA THR A 3 2.59 19.22 9.98
C THR A 3 3.33 19.65 11.25
N ALA A 4 2.65 19.71 12.39
CA ALA A 4 3.29 20.02 13.66
C ALA A 4 4.34 18.94 14.01
N LEU A 5 5.58 19.38 14.29
CA LEU A 5 6.67 18.50 14.68
C LEU A 5 6.63 18.30 16.21
N LYS A 6 6.75 17.06 16.66
CA LYS A 6 6.84 16.71 18.09
C LYS A 6 8.11 15.87 18.31
N GLN A 7 8.87 16.20 19.36
CA GLN A 7 10.02 15.40 19.76
C GLN A 7 9.55 14.08 20.38
N ALA A 8 10.26 13.01 20.03
CA ALA A 8 10.01 11.68 20.57
C ALA A 8 11.12 11.31 21.57
N ASN A 9 10.72 10.79 22.73
CA ASN A 9 11.63 10.41 23.81
C ASN A 9 11.93 8.90 23.72
N PHE A 10 12.72 8.49 22.73
CA PHE A 10 13.22 7.13 22.64
C PHE A 10 14.72 7.12 22.43
N GLN A 11 15.37 6.05 22.89
CA GLN A 11 16.81 5.85 22.73
C GLN A 11 17.09 5.12 21.42
N LEU A 12 18.21 5.46 20.79
CA LEU A 12 18.74 4.76 19.63
C LEU A 12 20.13 4.23 19.96
N PRO A 13 20.51 3.04 19.46
CA PRO A 13 21.86 2.54 19.59
C PRO A 13 22.88 3.55 19.05
N GLU A 14 23.99 3.72 19.76
CA GLU A 14 25.03 4.69 19.40
C GLU A 14 25.63 4.39 18.01
N GLU A 15 25.91 3.11 17.74
CA GLU A 15 26.42 2.65 16.45
C GLU A 15 25.52 3.08 15.28
N LEU A 16 24.20 2.90 15.43
CA LEU A 16 23.21 3.29 14.42
C LEU A 16 23.14 4.80 14.22
N LEU A 17 23.25 5.58 15.30
CA LEU A 17 23.30 7.04 15.20
C LEU A 17 24.57 7.53 14.50
N ASN A 18 25.70 6.88 14.76
CA ASN A 18 26.97 7.21 14.12
C ASN A 18 26.92 6.88 12.62
N GLU A 19 26.37 5.72 12.25
CA GLU A 19 26.14 5.36 10.85
C GLU A 19 25.22 6.36 10.14
N LEU A 20 24.10 6.74 10.78
CA LEU A 20 23.18 7.74 10.24
C LEU A 20 23.88 9.09 10.01
N ARG A 21 24.75 9.52 10.93
CA ARG A 21 25.48 10.78 10.81
C ARG A 21 26.58 10.74 9.75
N ALA A 22 27.16 9.57 9.51
CA ALA A 22 28.17 9.35 8.47
C ALA A 22 27.55 9.31 7.06
N THR A 23 26.34 8.75 6.94
CA THR A 23 25.67 8.54 5.65
C THR A 23 24.73 9.69 5.26
N VAL A 24 24.06 10.33 6.22
CA VAL A 24 23.02 11.35 5.96
C VAL A 24 23.44 12.70 6.55
N GLY A 25 23.40 13.73 5.70
CA GLY A 25 23.71 15.10 6.09
C GLY A 25 22.81 15.62 7.22
N LYS A 26 23.36 16.45 8.12
CA LYS A 26 22.69 16.93 9.35
C LYS A 26 21.27 17.48 9.15
N ARG A 27 21.00 18.17 8.04
CA ARG A 27 19.68 18.77 7.73
C ARG A 27 18.65 17.77 7.21
N GLU A 28 19.09 16.58 6.80
CA GLU A 28 18.23 15.56 6.19
C GLU A 28 17.91 14.40 7.13
N GLN A 29 18.62 14.29 8.26
CA GLN A 29 18.47 13.19 9.22
C GLN A 29 17.02 13.03 9.71
N SER A 30 16.35 14.11 10.08
CA SER A 30 14.94 14.05 10.53
C SER A 30 14.00 13.57 9.41
N ARG A 31 14.23 14.02 8.16
CA ARG A 31 13.47 13.58 6.98
C ARG A 31 13.73 12.11 6.67
N PHE A 32 14.98 11.66 6.78
CA PHE A 32 15.36 10.27 6.57
C PHE A 32 14.71 9.36 7.61
N VAL A 33 14.86 9.68 8.90
CA VAL A 33 14.29 8.89 10.00
C VAL A 33 12.77 8.83 9.91
N SER A 34 12.10 9.95 9.66
CA SER A 34 10.64 9.97 9.48
C SER A 34 10.19 9.17 8.25
N GLY A 35 10.96 9.19 7.17
CA GLY A 35 10.73 8.37 5.98
C GLY A 35 10.86 6.88 6.25
N ALA A 36 11.94 6.47 6.93
CA ALA A 36 12.17 5.09 7.34
C ALA A 36 11.06 4.58 8.28
N LEU A 37 10.70 5.38 9.30
CA LEU A 37 9.64 5.04 10.24
C LEU A 37 8.29 4.88 9.53
N ARG A 38 7.96 5.78 8.60
CA ARG A 38 6.73 5.69 7.80
C ARG A 38 6.69 4.43 6.95
N LYS A 39 7.81 4.07 6.32
CA LYS A 39 7.92 2.84 5.52
C LYS A 39 7.67 1.61 6.37
N GLU A 40 8.27 1.55 7.56
CA GLU A 40 8.14 0.39 8.44
C GLU A 40 6.72 0.27 9.03
N LEU A 41 6.14 1.38 9.48
CA LEU A 41 4.74 1.39 9.92
C LEU A 41 3.77 0.96 8.82
N ARG A 42 4.03 1.36 7.56
CA ARG A 42 3.22 0.92 6.42
C ARG A 42 3.37 -0.58 6.19
N ARG A 43 4.59 -1.13 6.27
CA ARG A 43 4.85 -2.57 6.15
C ARG A 43 4.07 -3.35 7.21
N LEU A 44 4.16 -2.94 8.48
CA LEU A 44 3.44 -3.60 9.58
C LEU A 44 1.91 -3.55 9.39
N ARG A 45 1.36 -2.41 8.96
CA ARG A 45 -0.07 -2.30 8.64
C ARG A 45 -0.49 -3.24 7.51
N GLN A 46 0.35 -3.37 6.49
CA GLN A 46 0.05 -4.23 5.34
C GLN A 46 0.10 -5.71 5.74
N LEU A 47 1.09 -6.14 6.53
CA LEU A 47 1.15 -7.50 7.05
C LEU A 47 -0.08 -7.81 7.89
N LYS A 48 -0.44 -6.90 8.81
CA LYS A 48 -1.66 -7.03 9.61
C LYS A 48 -2.92 -7.15 8.74
N ALA A 49 -3.04 -6.32 7.70
CA ALA A 49 -4.18 -6.40 6.79
C ALA A 49 -4.23 -7.72 6.03
N ILE A 50 -3.08 -8.25 5.59
CA ILE A 50 -3.01 -9.58 4.95
C ILE A 50 -3.48 -10.65 5.92
N ASP A 51 -3.00 -10.63 7.17
CA ASP A 51 -3.38 -11.63 8.18
C ASP A 51 -4.88 -11.53 8.53
N GLU A 52 -5.41 -10.31 8.67
CA GLU A 52 -6.82 -10.07 8.99
C GLU A 52 -7.77 -10.39 7.82
N THR A 53 -7.32 -10.20 6.59
CA THR A 53 -8.14 -10.44 5.38
C THR A 53 -7.95 -11.83 4.79
N PHE A 54 -7.03 -12.63 5.35
CA PHE A 54 -6.81 -14.00 4.93
C PHE A 54 -8.10 -14.82 5.12
N GLY A 55 -8.67 -15.29 4.00
CA GLY A 55 -9.92 -16.04 4.00
C GLY A 55 -11.20 -15.19 4.00
N CYS A 56 -11.12 -13.85 3.97
CA CYS A 56 -12.30 -12.99 3.84
C CYS A 56 -13.03 -13.14 2.49
N TRP A 57 -12.38 -13.67 1.46
CA TRP A 57 -13.02 -14.05 0.20
C TRP A 57 -13.30 -15.55 0.20
N GLY A 58 -14.40 -15.95 0.83
CA GLY A 58 -14.94 -17.30 0.74
C GLY A 58 -15.85 -17.47 -0.47
N ASP A 59 -15.88 -18.67 -1.06
CA ASP A 59 -16.66 -18.99 -2.27
C ASP A 59 -18.17 -18.76 -2.12
N GLY A 60 -18.69 -18.74 -0.89
CA GLY A 60 -20.10 -18.50 -0.58
C GLY A 60 -20.53 -17.03 -0.61
N GLU A 61 -19.60 -16.09 -0.42
CA GLU A 61 -19.88 -14.64 -0.39
C GLU A 61 -19.86 -14.02 -1.81
N HIS A 62 -19.20 -14.69 -2.77
CA HIS A 62 -18.99 -14.19 -4.12
C HIS A 62 -19.26 -15.27 -5.20
N PRO A 63 -20.54 -15.54 -5.53
CA PRO A 63 -20.91 -16.52 -6.56
C PRO A 63 -20.30 -16.23 -7.95
N GLU A 64 -20.00 -14.96 -8.23
CA GLU A 64 -19.35 -14.51 -9.46
C GLU A 64 -17.89 -14.97 -9.58
N LEU A 65 -17.25 -15.27 -8.44
CA LEU A 65 -15.85 -15.73 -8.37
C LEU A 65 -15.73 -17.25 -8.33
N THR A 66 -16.82 -18.00 -8.11
CA THR A 66 -16.84 -19.48 -8.01
C THR A 66 -16.24 -20.18 -9.24
N LYS A 67 -16.37 -19.58 -10.43
CA LYS A 67 -15.83 -20.14 -11.69
C LYS A 67 -14.36 -19.76 -11.93
N GLY A 68 -13.70 -19.20 -10.91
CA GLY A 68 -12.32 -18.72 -10.93
C GLY A 68 -12.21 -17.24 -11.28
N ILE A 69 -11.30 -16.56 -10.58
CA ILE A 69 -10.93 -15.15 -10.77
C ILE A 69 -10.59 -14.82 -12.23
N ASP A 70 -9.88 -15.71 -12.93
CA ASP A 70 -9.51 -15.51 -14.33
C ASP A 70 -10.72 -15.34 -15.25
N ARG A 71 -11.78 -16.12 -15.01
CA ARG A 71 -13.02 -16.04 -15.79
C ARG A 71 -13.75 -14.75 -15.50
N PHE A 72 -13.81 -14.34 -14.24
CA PHE A 72 -14.41 -13.07 -13.81
C PHE A 72 -13.69 -11.85 -14.39
N ILE A 73 -12.36 -11.83 -14.38
CA ILE A 73 -11.58 -10.75 -15.01
C ILE A 73 -11.84 -10.70 -16.52
N ARG A 74 -11.91 -11.86 -17.19
CA ARG A 74 -12.22 -11.92 -18.62
C ARG A 74 -13.63 -11.41 -18.93
N SER A 75 -14.65 -11.74 -18.14
CA SER A 75 -16.01 -11.22 -18.35
C SER A 75 -16.08 -9.71 -18.15
N ASN A 76 -15.43 -9.17 -17.12
CA ASN A 76 -15.34 -7.73 -16.90
C ASN A 76 -14.67 -7.01 -18.09
N ARG A 77 -13.54 -7.53 -18.59
CA ARG A 77 -12.85 -6.95 -19.76
C ARG A 77 -13.70 -7.00 -21.04
N LYS A 78 -14.51 -8.03 -21.22
CA LYS A 78 -15.44 -8.14 -22.37
C LYS A 78 -16.58 -7.12 -22.27
N SER A 79 -17.18 -6.98 -21.08
CA SER A 79 -18.24 -6.00 -20.81
C SER A 79 -17.79 -4.57 -21.09
N THR A 80 -16.61 -4.17 -20.63
CA THR A 80 -16.08 -2.82 -20.87
C THR A 80 -15.75 -2.55 -22.35
N ARG A 81 -15.39 -3.58 -23.14
CA ARG A 81 -15.12 -3.42 -24.58
C ARG A 81 -16.40 -3.28 -25.40
N GLY A 82 -17.46 -4.01 -25.06
CA GLY A 82 -18.77 -3.87 -25.70
C GLY A 82 -19.34 -2.45 -25.57
N ASN A 83 -19.21 -1.85 -24.38
CA ASN A 83 -19.69 -0.48 -24.13
C ASN A 83 -18.91 0.61 -24.87
N ARG A 84 -17.66 0.38 -25.26
CA ARG A 84 -16.89 1.39 -26.02
C ARG A 84 -17.21 1.38 -27.52
N ALA A 85 -17.59 0.23 -28.07
CA ALA A 85 -17.98 0.10 -29.46
C ALA A 85 -19.40 0.65 -29.73
N ASP A 86 -20.30 0.58 -28.73
CA ASP A 86 -21.66 1.15 -28.81
C ASP A 86 -21.64 2.69 -28.74
N VAL A 87 -20.67 3.27 -28.03
CA VAL A 87 -20.51 4.74 -27.93
C VAL A 87 -19.91 5.35 -29.21
N SER A 88 -19.15 4.60 -30.00
CA SER A 88 -18.57 5.08 -31.27
C SER A 88 -19.51 4.93 -32.49
N GLY A 89 -20.74 4.49 -32.29
CA GLY A 89 -21.76 4.32 -33.34
C GLY A 89 -22.90 5.34 -33.28
N ARG A 90 -22.79 6.38 -32.44
CA ARG A 90 -23.72 7.51 -32.37
C ARG A 90 -23.02 8.79 -32.83
N ASP A 91 -22.71 8.86 -34.11
CA ASP A 91 -22.40 10.10 -34.84
C ASP A 91 -23.09 10.04 -36.20
#